data_AF-G9HU32-F1
#
_entry.id   AF-G9HU32-F1
#
_cell.length_a   1.000
_cell.length_b   1.000
_cell.length_c   1.000
_cell.angle_alpha   90.00
_cell.angle_beta   90.00
_cell.angle_gamma   90.00
#
_symmetry.space_group_name_H-M   'P 1'
#
loop_
_entity.id
_entity.type
_entity.pdbx_description
1 polymer ?
#
loop_
_entity_poly.entity_id
_entity_poly.type
_entity_poly.pdbx_seq_one_letter_code
_entity_poly.pdbx_strand_id
1 'polypeptide(L)'
;KLRRVYDESLEVAQDLQRSDAPMYRLETIDFGRRMAVEKQIEQTETAPQPNAVFDESSNFLIYSTLLGIKVLNLHTNKVSRILGKVEGNDRFLKIALYQGDRSNKRVRKMPLAAANANESKEPLIDPTLLCCAFKKHRIYLFSRREPEEPEDVTKG
;
A
#
# COMPACT_ATOMS: atom_id res chain seq x y z
N LYS A 1 -24.37 5.29 12.30
CA LYS A 1 -23.90 4.62 13.53
C LYS A 1 -22.44 4.23 13.33
N LEU A 2 -21.55 4.50 14.30
CA LEU A 2 -20.12 4.12 14.23
C LEU A 2 -19.98 2.60 14.33
N ARG A 3 -19.29 1.96 13.38
CA ARG A 3 -19.14 0.49 13.34
C ARG A 3 -17.89 0.01 14.07
N ARG A 4 -16.76 0.71 13.94
CA ARG A 4 -15.47 0.32 14.52
C ARG A 4 -14.50 1.50 14.56
N VAL A 5 -13.54 1.44 15.48
CA VAL A 5 -12.41 2.36 15.61
C VAL A 5 -11.12 1.52 15.47
N TYR A 6 -10.18 2.03 14.68
CA TYR A 6 -8.83 1.48 14.56
C TYR A 6 -7.88 2.52 15.16
N ASP A 7 -7.32 2.20 16.31
CA ASP A 7 -6.41 3.08 17.02
C ASP A 7 -4.97 2.81 16.56
N GLU A 8 -4.33 3.84 15.99
CA GLU A 8 -2.94 3.82 15.53
C GLU A 8 -2.08 4.81 16.34
N SER A 9 -2.49 5.10 17.57
CA SER A 9 -1.71 5.92 18.51
C SER A 9 -0.34 5.31 18.80
N LEU A 10 0.59 6.17 19.23
CA LEU A 10 1.95 5.77 19.58
C LEU A 10 1.99 4.73 20.72
N GLU A 11 1.04 4.80 21.64
CA GLU A 11 0.91 3.85 22.75
C GLU A 11 0.51 2.46 22.24
N VAL A 12 -0.50 2.39 21.36
CA VAL A 12 -0.89 1.13 20.70
C VAL A 12 0.26 0.56 19.86
N ALA A 13 1.02 1.41 19.18
CA ALA A 13 2.19 0.98 18.42
C ALA A 13 3.27 0.37 19.33
N GLN A 14 3.52 0.96 20.50
CA GLN A 14 4.47 0.44 21.49
C GLN A 14 4.02 -0.93 22.04
N ASP A 15 2.74 -1.07 22.36
CA ASP A 15 2.20 -2.34 22.85
C ASP A 15 2.24 -3.44 21.78
N LEU A 16 1.98 -3.08 20.52
CA LEU A 16 2.15 -3.99 19.39
C LEU A 16 3.60 -4.49 19.27
N GLN A 17 4.62 -3.66 19.55
CA GLN A 17 6.01 -4.12 19.53
C GLN A 17 6.35 -5.07 20.68
N ARG A 18 5.67 -4.96 21.83
CA ARG A 18 5.81 -5.90 22.97
C ARG A 18 5.04 -7.20 22.76
N SER A 19 4.04 -7.19 21.87
CA SER A 19 3.22 -8.37 21.57
C SER A 19 4.00 -9.47 20.85
N ASP A 20 3.47 -10.69 20.89
CA ASP A 20 4.03 -11.83 20.14
C ASP A 20 3.49 -11.98 18.72
N ALA A 21 3.31 -10.86 18.02
CA ALA A 21 2.78 -10.83 16.66
C ALA A 21 3.87 -10.42 15.65
N PRO A 22 4.57 -11.38 15.01
CA PRO A 22 5.72 -11.12 14.14
C PRO A 22 5.41 -10.17 12.97
N MET A 23 4.16 -10.17 12.49
CA MET A 23 3.71 -9.28 11.42
C MET A 23 3.94 -7.81 11.76
N TYR A 24 3.70 -7.40 13.01
CA TYR A 24 3.80 -6.00 13.46
C TYR A 24 5.18 -5.65 14.03
N ARG A 25 5.98 -6.67 14.41
CA ARG A 25 7.30 -6.47 15.02
C ARG A 25 8.27 -5.83 14.03
N LEU A 26 8.93 -4.77 14.45
CA LEU A 26 10.02 -4.08 13.77
C LEU A 26 11.32 -4.31 14.55
N GLU A 27 12.45 -4.03 13.89
CA GLU A 27 13.72 -3.95 14.60
C GLU A 27 13.71 -2.75 15.56
N THR A 28 14.33 -2.88 16.73
CA THR A 28 14.29 -1.85 17.78
C THR A 28 14.77 -0.49 17.28
N ILE A 29 15.83 -0.46 16.48
CA ILE A 29 16.40 0.76 15.91
C ILE A 29 15.43 1.40 14.90
N ASP A 30 14.84 0.58 14.02
CA ASP A 30 13.86 1.05 13.04
C ASP A 30 12.59 1.60 13.72
N PHE A 31 12.08 0.91 14.73
CA PHE A 31 10.93 1.37 15.49
C PHE A 31 11.20 2.70 16.18
N GLY A 32 12.37 2.85 16.83
CA GLY A 32 12.79 4.10 17.45
C GLY A 32 12.84 5.26 16.45
N ARG A 33 13.37 5.01 15.24
CA ARG A 33 13.41 6.01 14.15
C ARG A 33 12.00 6.41 13.71
N ARG A 34 11.11 5.45 13.49
CA ARG A 34 9.71 5.71 13.08
C ARG A 34 8.93 6.48 14.15
N MET A 35 9.14 6.18 15.43
CA MET A 35 8.54 6.94 16.55
C MET A 35 9.00 8.41 16.57
N ALA A 36 10.28 8.66 16.28
CA ALA A 36 10.78 10.03 16.17
C ALA A 36 10.15 10.78 14.98
N VAL A 37 9.95 10.09 13.85
CA VAL A 37 9.27 10.66 12.68
C VAL A 37 7.81 11.02 12.97
N GLU A 38 7.05 10.18 13.69
CA GLU A 38 5.66 10.53 14.07
C GLU A 38 5.60 11.80 14.92
N LYS A 39 6.47 11.92 15.93
CA LYS A 39 6.54 13.15 16.75
C LYS A 39 6.87 14.37 15.91
N GLN A 40 7.73 14.21 14.91
CA GLN A 40 8.06 15.30 13.99
C GLN A 40 6.87 15.67 13.09
N ILE A 41 6.06 14.70 12.66
CA ILE A 41 4.83 14.94 11.90
C ILE A 41 3.82 15.70 12.75
N GLU A 42 3.61 15.31 14.00
CA GLU A 42 2.71 16.00 14.95
C GLU A 42 3.10 17.48 15.16
N GLN A 43 4.39 17.78 15.12
CA GLN A 43 4.92 19.15 15.23
C GLN A 43 4.92 19.94 13.92
N THR A 44 4.69 19.28 12.78
CA THR A 44 4.73 19.92 11.46
C THR A 44 3.30 20.24 11.01
N GLU A 45 2.85 21.47 11.22
CA GLU A 45 1.48 21.91 10.90
C GLU A 45 1.08 21.69 9.43
N THR A 46 2.05 21.78 8.51
CA THR A 46 1.83 21.60 7.07
C THR A 46 1.90 20.14 6.62
N ALA A 47 2.17 19.20 7.54
CA ALA A 47 2.23 17.79 7.20
C ALA A 47 0.85 17.30 6.74
N PRO A 48 0.75 16.62 5.59
CA PRO A 48 -0.52 16.10 5.14
C PRO A 48 -0.99 15.00 6.09
N GLN A 49 -2.21 15.14 6.59
CA GLN A 49 -2.82 14.12 7.44
C GLN A 49 -2.91 12.77 6.70
N PRO A 50 -2.57 11.63 7.34
CA PRO A 50 -2.75 10.32 6.75
C PRO A 50 -4.20 10.10 6.27
N ASN A 51 -4.40 9.28 5.24
CA ASN A 51 -5.73 8.88 4.80
C ASN A 51 -5.90 7.35 4.73
N ALA A 52 -7.14 6.96 4.51
CA ALA A 52 -7.57 5.59 4.28
C ALA A 52 -8.40 5.52 3.00
N VAL A 53 -8.35 4.38 2.32
CA VAL A 53 -9.12 4.09 1.11
C VAL A 53 -9.73 2.70 1.21
N PHE A 54 -10.95 2.55 0.70
CA PHE A 54 -11.55 1.23 0.50
C PHE A 54 -11.14 0.71 -0.87
N ASP A 55 -10.98 -0.61 -0.97
CA ASP A 55 -10.89 -1.23 -2.28
C ASP A 55 -12.27 -1.26 -2.97
N GLU A 56 -12.29 -1.42 -4.28
CA GLU A 56 -13.54 -1.47 -5.07
C GLU A 56 -14.50 -2.57 -4.60
N SER A 57 -14.00 -3.68 -4.05
CA SER A 57 -14.85 -4.75 -3.55
C SER A 57 -15.44 -4.47 -2.17
N SER A 58 -15.00 -3.40 -1.51
CA SER A 58 -15.36 -3.03 -0.13
C SER A 58 -15.07 -4.15 0.89
N ASN A 59 -14.14 -5.04 0.58
CA ASN A 59 -13.69 -6.11 1.47
C ASN A 59 -12.47 -5.68 2.28
N PHE A 60 -11.72 -4.71 1.78
CA PHE A 60 -10.48 -4.23 2.38
C PHE A 60 -10.51 -2.72 2.64
N LEU A 61 -10.01 -2.35 3.82
CA LEU A 61 -9.63 -0.99 4.16
C LEU A 61 -8.11 -0.90 4.14
N ILE A 62 -7.58 0.05 3.39
CA ILE A 62 -6.14 0.27 3.24
C ILE A 62 -5.84 1.64 3.81
N TYR A 63 -4.88 1.73 4.73
CA TYR A 63 -4.61 2.99 5.43
C TYR A 63 -3.16 3.07 5.91
N SER A 64 -2.66 4.30 5.97
CA SER A 64 -1.28 4.55 6.33
C SER A 64 -1.08 4.62 7.85
N THR A 65 -0.01 3.98 8.35
CA THR A 65 0.32 3.86 9.78
C THR A 65 1.83 4.02 10.01
N LEU A 66 2.25 4.13 11.27
CA LEU A 66 3.67 4.13 11.65
C LEU A 66 4.43 2.91 11.09
N LEU A 67 3.80 1.72 11.10
CA LEU A 67 4.42 0.46 10.68
C LEU A 67 4.55 0.32 9.16
N GLY A 68 3.90 1.21 8.39
CA GLY A 68 3.70 1.07 6.95
C GLY A 68 2.23 1.19 6.58
N ILE A 69 1.83 0.67 5.43
CA ILE A 69 0.45 0.76 4.95
C ILE A 69 -0.26 -0.56 5.25
N LYS A 70 -1.22 -0.54 6.18
CA LYS A 70 -1.98 -1.75 6.56
C LYS A 70 -3.06 -2.02 5.52
N VAL A 71 -3.16 -3.27 5.09
CA VAL A 71 -4.27 -3.81 4.31
C VAL A 71 -5.11 -4.65 5.26
N LEU A 72 -6.27 -4.14 5.63
CA LEU A 72 -7.15 -4.75 6.62
C LEU A 72 -8.35 -5.38 5.93
N ASN A 73 -8.59 -6.67 6.19
CA ASN A 73 -9.80 -7.33 5.77
C ASN A 73 -10.96 -6.96 6.72
N LEU A 74 -12.03 -6.39 6.19
CA LEU A 74 -13.17 -5.88 6.97
C LEU A 74 -14.07 -6.99 7.50
N HIS A 75 -14.10 -8.15 6.86
CA HIS A 75 -14.89 -9.32 7.29
C HIS A 75 -14.22 -10.02 8.46
N THR A 76 -12.93 -10.33 8.33
CA THR A 76 -12.18 -11.05 9.37
C THR A 76 -11.62 -10.12 10.45
N ASN A 77 -11.60 -8.81 10.20
CA ASN A 77 -10.97 -7.79 11.04
C ASN A 77 -9.49 -8.09 11.32
N LYS A 78 -8.79 -8.67 10.35
CA LYS A 78 -7.37 -9.00 10.44
C LYS A 78 -6.59 -8.25 9.36
N VAL A 79 -5.42 -7.75 9.72
CA VAL A 79 -4.46 -7.20 8.76
C VAL A 79 -3.93 -8.36 7.93
N SER A 80 -4.14 -8.30 6.62
CA SER A 80 -3.66 -9.33 5.68
C SER A 80 -2.21 -9.08 5.27
N ARG A 81 -1.79 -7.81 5.20
CA ARG A 81 -0.44 -7.40 4.82
C ARG A 81 -0.13 -5.99 5.32
N ILE A 82 1.16 -5.71 5.53
CA ILE A 82 1.69 -4.36 5.76
C ILE A 82 2.66 -4.04 4.61
N LEU A 83 2.30 -3.10 3.74
CA LEU A 83 3.15 -2.65 2.64
C LEU A 83 4.16 -1.61 3.13
N GLY A 84 5.35 -1.60 2.53
CA GLY A 84 6.42 -0.66 2.90
C GLY A 84 7.01 -0.89 4.29
N LYS A 85 6.70 -2.02 4.95
CA LYS A 85 7.26 -2.36 6.27
C LYS A 85 8.79 -2.43 6.24
N VAL A 86 9.36 -2.94 5.15
CA VAL A 86 10.82 -3.05 4.95
C VAL A 86 11.49 -1.71 4.65
N GLU A 87 10.72 -0.69 4.25
CA GLU A 87 11.21 0.66 3.98
C GLU A 87 11.32 1.46 5.28
N GLY A 88 12.36 1.16 6.09
CA GLY A 88 12.54 1.72 7.45
C GLY A 88 12.57 3.25 7.54
N ASN A 89 12.98 3.92 6.46
CA ASN A 89 13.15 5.37 6.44
C ASN A 89 11.94 6.15 5.93
N ASP A 90 10.88 5.46 5.48
CA ASP A 90 9.79 6.10 4.75
C ASP A 90 8.47 5.98 5.50
N ARG A 91 8.01 7.13 6.02
CA ARG A 91 6.67 7.27 6.60
C ARG A 91 5.69 7.71 5.53
N PHE A 92 4.99 6.75 4.93
CA PHE A 92 3.93 7.01 3.96
C PHE A 92 2.79 7.80 4.61
N LEU A 93 2.13 8.73 3.91
CA LEU A 93 1.03 9.54 4.48
C LEU A 93 -0.21 9.47 3.61
N LYS A 94 -0.15 10.08 2.43
CA LYS A 94 -1.25 10.05 1.46
C LYS A 94 -1.12 8.83 0.56
N ILE A 95 -2.22 8.11 0.43
CA ILE A 95 -2.35 6.93 -0.40
C ILE A 95 -3.51 7.10 -1.40
N ALA A 96 -3.36 6.51 -2.57
CA ALA A 96 -4.39 6.36 -3.58
C ALA A 96 -4.29 4.95 -4.19
N LEU A 97 -5.42 4.33 -4.47
CA LEU A 97 -5.46 2.98 -5.03
C LEU A 97 -6.02 3.02 -6.44
N TYR A 98 -5.22 2.52 -7.39
CA TYR A 98 -5.64 2.28 -8.76
C TYR A 98 -6.03 0.81 -8.91
N GLN A 99 -7.21 0.51 -9.45
CA GLN A 99 -7.71 -0.85 -9.66
C GLN A 99 -8.14 -1.13 -11.11
N GLY A 100 -7.67 -0.31 -12.05
CA GLY A 100 -8.07 -0.36 -13.46
C GLY A 100 -9.22 0.55 -13.81
N ASP A 101 -9.45 0.73 -15.10
CA ASP A 101 -10.58 1.50 -15.62
C ASP A 101 -11.74 0.56 -15.98
N ARG A 102 -12.84 0.62 -15.22
CA ARG A 102 -14.09 -0.12 -15.53
C ARG A 102 -15.02 0.64 -16.47
N SER A 103 -14.76 1.93 -16.74
CA SER A 103 -15.62 2.79 -17.57
C SER A 103 -15.46 2.49 -19.08
N ASN A 104 -14.33 1.91 -19.49
CA ASN A 104 -14.12 1.40 -20.85
C ASN A 104 -14.70 -0.01 -21.10
N LYS A 105 -15.83 -0.34 -20.46
CA LYS A 105 -16.76 -1.38 -20.97
C LYS A 105 -17.58 -0.89 -22.17
N ARG A 106 -17.12 0.13 -22.91
CA ARG A 106 -17.53 0.31 -24.31
C ARG A 106 -16.89 -0.83 -25.10
N VAL A 107 -17.61 -1.95 -25.14
CA VAL A 107 -17.65 -2.93 -26.23
C VAL A 107 -16.66 -2.59 -27.34
N ARG A 108 -15.39 -3.02 -27.20
CA ARG A 108 -14.56 -3.25 -28.37
C ARG A 108 -15.16 -4.47 -29.07
N LYS A 109 -16.21 -4.24 -29.86
CA LYS A 109 -16.62 -5.17 -30.91
C LYS A 109 -15.42 -5.26 -31.85
N MET A 110 -14.51 -6.20 -31.59
CA MET A 110 -13.57 -6.64 -32.62
C MET A 110 -14.41 -7.17 -33.79
N PRO A 111 -14.18 -6.73 -35.03
CA PRO A 111 -14.73 -7.39 -36.20
C PRO A 111 -14.25 -8.83 -36.23
N LEU A 112 -15.17 -9.76 -36.48
CA LEU A 112 -15.02 -11.20 -36.44
C LEU A 112 -14.20 -11.76 -37.63
N ALA A 113 -13.08 -11.12 -38.00
CA ALA A 113 -12.33 -11.46 -39.20
C ALA A 113 -10.82 -11.26 -39.04
N ALA A 114 -10.21 -11.99 -38.10
CA ALA A 114 -8.81 -12.43 -38.17
C ALA A 114 -8.55 -13.39 -36.99
N ALA A 115 -8.99 -14.64 -37.14
CA ALA A 115 -8.58 -15.71 -36.24
C ALA A 115 -7.11 -16.03 -36.50
N ASN A 116 -6.19 -15.37 -35.80
CA ASN A 116 -4.83 -15.85 -35.57
C ASN A 116 -4.69 -16.08 -34.06
N ALA A 117 -4.77 -17.35 -33.68
CA ALA A 117 -4.81 -17.79 -32.30
C ALA A 117 -3.44 -17.64 -31.61
N ASN A 118 -3.23 -16.51 -30.92
CA ASN A 118 -2.48 -16.50 -29.65
C ASN A 118 -2.81 -15.32 -28.70
N GLU A 119 -3.89 -14.56 -28.95
CA GLU A 119 -4.23 -13.35 -28.19
C GLU A 119 -5.36 -13.59 -27.17
N SER A 120 -5.07 -14.34 -26.10
CA SER A 120 -6.00 -14.52 -24.98
C SER A 120 -5.41 -14.12 -23.63
N LYS A 121 -4.61 -13.05 -23.60
CA LYS A 121 -4.28 -12.37 -22.36
C LYS A 121 -4.72 -10.91 -22.49
N GLU A 122 -5.98 -10.63 -22.15
CA GLU A 122 -6.30 -9.27 -21.69
C GLU A 122 -5.22 -8.89 -20.66
N PRO A 123 -4.59 -7.71 -20.77
CA PRO A 123 -3.54 -7.33 -19.84
C PRO A 123 -4.16 -7.38 -18.44
N LEU A 124 -3.70 -8.33 -17.62
CA LEU A 124 -4.15 -8.47 -16.24
C LEU A 124 -3.94 -7.13 -15.56
N ILE A 125 -5.05 -6.45 -15.27
CA ILE A 125 -5.05 -5.21 -14.51
C ILE A 125 -4.30 -5.50 -13.22
N ASP A 126 -3.25 -4.73 -12.96
CA ASP A 126 -2.52 -4.81 -11.72
C ASP A 126 -2.96 -3.67 -10.81
N PRO A 127 -3.68 -3.96 -9.71
CA PRO A 127 -3.97 -2.97 -8.71
C PRO A 127 -2.68 -2.39 -8.13
N THR A 128 -2.55 -1.07 -8.22
CA THR A 128 -1.33 -0.37 -7.81
C THR A 128 -1.70 0.66 -6.75
N LEU A 129 -1.05 0.57 -5.59
CA LEU A 129 -1.15 1.57 -4.56
C LEU A 129 -0.07 2.63 -4.80
N LEU A 130 -0.50 3.88 -4.96
CA LEU A 130 0.36 5.04 -5.08
C LEU A 130 0.41 5.76 -3.72
N CYS A 131 1.59 6.19 -3.30
CA CYS A 131 1.71 6.98 -2.07
C CYS A 131 2.93 7.89 -2.04
N CYS A 132 2.85 8.90 -1.16
CA CYS A 132 3.95 9.80 -0.84
C CYS A 132 4.40 9.60 0.61
N ALA A 133 5.70 9.78 0.86
CA ALA A 133 6.28 9.70 2.20
C ALA A 133 6.66 11.09 2.74
N PHE A 134 6.62 11.24 4.06
CA PHE A 134 6.91 12.49 4.73
C PHE A 134 8.33 12.98 4.43
N LYS A 135 8.45 14.24 3.96
CA LYS A 135 9.71 14.88 3.55
C LYS A 135 10.51 14.08 2.50
N LYS A 136 9.83 13.34 1.61
CA LYS A 136 10.45 12.67 0.47
C LYS A 136 9.93 13.26 -0.84
N HIS A 137 10.85 13.57 -1.76
CA HIS A 137 10.52 13.99 -3.12
C HIS A 137 10.39 12.76 -4.05
N ARG A 138 9.62 11.76 -3.61
CA ARG A 138 9.43 10.49 -4.32
C ARG A 138 7.97 10.07 -4.26
N ILE A 139 7.52 9.44 -5.34
CA ILE A 139 6.25 8.72 -5.41
C ILE A 139 6.58 7.23 -5.39
N TYR A 140 5.90 6.49 -4.53
CA TYR A 140 6.09 5.05 -4.36
C TYR A 140 4.90 4.31 -4.94
N LEU A 141 5.18 3.24 -5.68
CA LEU A 141 4.18 2.39 -6.31
C LEU A 141 4.33 0.98 -5.76
N PHE A 142 3.30 0.48 -5.09
CA PHE A 142 3.20 -0.92 -4.69
C PHE A 142 2.28 -1.65 -5.67
N SER A 143 2.87 -2.53 -6.47
CA SER A 143 2.17 -3.38 -7.44
C SER A 143 2.24 -4.85 -7.00
N ARG A 144 1.49 -5.75 -7.65
CA ARG A 144 1.64 -7.20 -7.38
C ARG A 144 2.72 -7.83 -8.25
N ARG A 145 3.18 -7.13 -9.28
CA ARG A 145 4.26 -7.58 -10.16
C ARG A 145 5.60 -7.41 -9.44
N GLU A 146 6.45 -8.41 -9.59
CA GLU A 146 7.86 -8.30 -9.20
C GLU A 146 8.59 -7.44 -10.25
N PRO A 147 9.57 -6.62 -9.84
CA PRO A 147 10.40 -5.89 -10.79
C PRO A 147 11.16 -6.89 -11.68
N GLU A 148 11.26 -6.61 -12.97
CA GLU A 148 12.08 -7.40 -13.89
C GLU A 148 13.55 -7.27 -13.46
N GLU A 149 14.29 -8.40 -13.43
CA GLU A 149 15.72 -8.35 -13.17
C GLU A 149 16.41 -7.56 -14.29
N PRO A 150 17.35 -6.66 -13.97
CA PRO A 150 18.07 -5.92 -14.98
C PRO A 150 18.82 -6.90 -15.90
N GLU A 151 18.58 -6.81 -17.21
CA GLU A 151 19.35 -7.60 -18.17
C GLU A 151 20.84 -7.25 -18.05
N ASP A 152 21.68 -8.26 -17.85
CA ASP A 152 23.13 -8.13 -17.77
C ASP A 152 23.66 -7.61 -19.10
N VAL A 153 23.97 -6.31 -19.16
CA VAL A 153 24.49 -5.59 -20.34
C VAL A 153 25.88 -6.08 -20.79
N THR A 154 26.43 -7.11 -20.15
CA THR A 154 27.75 -7.68 -20.42
C THR A 154 27.74 -8.86 -21.39
N LYS A 155 26.57 -9.26 -21.92
CA LYS A 155 26.46 -10.24 -23.02
C LYS A 155 26.16 -9.54 -24.35
N GLY A 156 27.16 -8.85 -24.88
CA GLY A 156 27.19 -8.27 -26.23
C GLY A 156 28.49 -8.61 -26.93
#